data_AF-A0A961NMA0-F1
#
_entry.id   AF-A0A961NMA0-F1
#
_cell.length_a   1.000
_cell.length_b   1.000
_cell.length_c   1.000
_cell.angle_alpha   90.00
_cell.angle_beta   90.00
_cell.angle_gamma   90.00
#
_symmetry.space_group_name_H-M   'P 1'
#
loop_
_entity.id
_entity.type
_entity.pdbx_description
1 polymer ?
#
loop_
_entity_poly.entity_id
_entity_poly.type
_entity_poly.pdbx_seq_one_letter_code
_entity_poly.pdbx_strand_id
1 'polypeptide(L)'
;MLTILGFAALLGASQAMLLGSAVILRRRRSRPQLILAGMMILLGIWQCQTAFSLLALPDWIVAGASILHFPAMLGFAPLFYAYIVLLFFPGQKSQWPINASLLMSCMGLIICLWRLFITTHDDSNWIHIAIATWSRIDVRSADRWLWYLSLLPRPLAVFSGGLATVRILSASTGAPRRVKLRRLTLLLLFPGMIGTVLSVYAHLSHDLRSETHGWGALLITLSVIGLYLLDQRYNAFTRPVAYTDFDANRSVNQREYVREALQRAMQQDRVYRLEDLTINSLAALLSDEGGRITARQLSEF
;
A
#
# COMPACT_ATOMS: atom_id res chain seq x y z
N MET A 1 -8.85 5.83 24.40
CA MET A 1 -7.78 5.65 23.40
C MET A 1 -8.21 4.70 22.28
N LEU A 2 -8.71 3.49 22.59
CA LEU A 2 -9.17 2.50 21.60
C LEU A 2 -10.12 3.04 20.52
N THR A 3 -11.12 3.84 20.91
CA THR A 3 -12.08 4.47 19.98
C THR A 3 -11.40 5.41 18.99
N ILE A 4 -10.38 6.17 19.45
CA ILE A 4 -9.62 7.09 18.60
C ILE A 4 -8.82 6.29 17.56
N LEU A 5 -8.16 5.20 18.00
CA LEU A 5 -7.45 4.29 17.10
C LEU A 5 -8.39 3.60 16.11
N GLY A 6 -9.60 3.23 16.54
CA GLY A 6 -10.65 2.69 15.69
C GLY A 6 -11.08 3.67 14.60
N PHE A 7 -11.32 4.93 14.94
CA PHE A 7 -11.62 5.97 13.94
C PHE A 7 -10.43 6.26 13.02
N ALA A 8 -9.20 6.29 13.54
CA ALA A 8 -8.01 6.48 12.72
C ALA A 8 -7.84 5.36 11.69
N ALA A 9 -8.05 4.10 12.10
CA ALA A 9 -8.05 2.95 11.20
C ALA A 9 -9.19 3.03 10.16
N LEU A 10 -10.39 3.46 10.56
CA LEU A 10 -11.52 3.63 9.65
C LEU A 10 -11.26 4.71 8.59
N LEU A 11 -10.72 5.86 9.00
CA LEU A 11 -10.35 6.95 8.11
C LEU A 11 -9.26 6.51 7.14
N GLY A 12 -8.23 5.83 7.64
CA GLY A 12 -7.15 5.30 6.82
C GLY A 12 -7.64 4.23 5.83
N ALA A 13 -8.53 3.33 6.25
CA ALA A 13 -9.19 2.35 5.39
C ALA A 13 -9.98 3.03 4.27
N SER A 14 -10.83 3.99 4.64
CA SER A 14 -11.64 4.77 3.70
C SER A 14 -10.76 5.52 2.71
N GLN A 15 -9.68 6.16 3.19
CA GLN A 15 -8.72 6.86 2.34
C GLN A 15 -8.04 5.91 1.36
N ALA A 16 -7.59 4.73 1.81
CA ALA A 16 -6.99 3.73 0.92
C ALA A 16 -7.97 3.29 -0.18
N MET A 17 -9.23 2.97 0.18
CA MET A 17 -10.25 2.60 -0.81
C MET A 17 -10.54 3.72 -1.81
N LEU A 18 -10.64 4.97 -1.35
CA LEU A 18 -10.84 6.13 -2.23
C LEU A 18 -9.65 6.34 -3.18
N LEU A 19 -8.41 6.25 -2.68
CA LEU A 19 -7.21 6.38 -3.50
C LEU A 19 -7.11 5.25 -4.54
N GLY A 20 -7.39 4.01 -4.14
CA GLY A 20 -7.43 2.87 -5.06
C GLY A 20 -8.49 3.03 -6.14
N SER A 21 -9.70 3.44 -5.75
CA SER A 21 -10.82 3.70 -6.68
C SER A 21 -10.50 4.84 -7.64
N ALA A 22 -9.92 5.94 -7.14
CA ALA A 22 -9.51 7.06 -7.97
C ALA A 22 -8.48 6.63 -9.03
N VAL A 23 -7.54 5.74 -8.70
CA VAL A 23 -6.59 5.19 -9.67
C VAL A 23 -7.31 4.33 -10.72
N ILE A 24 -8.29 3.52 -10.32
CA ILE A 24 -9.10 2.70 -11.25
C ILE A 24 -9.91 3.59 -12.22
N LEU A 25 -10.42 4.73 -11.77
CA LEU A 25 -11.24 5.61 -12.62
C LEU A 25 -10.42 6.43 -13.63
N ARG A 26 -9.08 6.42 -13.56
CA ARG A 26 -8.22 7.15 -14.53
C ARG A 26 -8.33 6.55 -15.94
N ARG A 27 -8.40 7.42 -16.97
CA ARG A 27 -8.52 7.02 -18.40
C ARG A 27 -7.31 6.24 -18.93
N ARG A 28 -6.10 6.56 -18.47
CA ARG A 28 -4.85 5.83 -18.82
C ARG A 28 -4.25 5.28 -17.54
N ARG A 29 -4.14 3.96 -17.45
CA ARG A 29 -3.64 3.24 -16.29
C ARG A 29 -2.44 2.38 -16.68
N SER A 30 -1.31 2.62 -16.03
CA SER A 30 -0.16 1.73 -16.15
C SER A 30 -0.37 0.49 -15.27
N ARG A 31 0.34 -0.59 -15.59
CA ARG A 31 0.28 -1.80 -14.79
C ARG A 31 0.67 -1.60 -13.31
N PRO A 32 1.73 -0.83 -12.98
CA PRO A 32 2.02 -0.50 -11.59
C PRO A 32 0.89 0.25 -10.89
N GLN A 33 0.17 1.13 -11.59
CA GLN A 33 -1.00 1.83 -11.05
C GLN A 33 -2.15 0.85 -10.73
N LEU A 34 -2.36 -0.18 -11.56
CA LEU A 34 -3.35 -1.22 -11.26
C LEU A 34 -2.95 -2.05 -10.03
N ILE A 35 -1.66 -2.40 -9.89
CA ILE A 35 -1.15 -3.11 -8.71
C ILE A 35 -1.32 -2.25 -7.46
N LEU A 36 -0.96 -0.95 -7.54
CA LEU A 36 -1.15 0.02 -6.48
C LEU A 36 -2.62 0.14 -6.07
N ALA A 37 -3.53 0.23 -7.04
CA ALA A 37 -4.96 0.30 -6.78
C ALA A 37 -5.48 -0.95 -6.08
N GLY A 38 -5.11 -2.14 -6.56
CA GLY A 38 -5.45 -3.40 -5.92
C GLY A 38 -4.94 -3.46 -4.48
N MET A 39 -3.65 -3.13 -4.27
CA MET A 39 -3.04 -3.07 -2.94
C MET A 39 -3.79 -2.11 -1.99
N MET A 40 -4.20 -0.94 -2.47
CA MET A 40 -4.95 0.05 -1.68
C MET A 40 -6.35 -0.43 -1.30
N ILE A 41 -7.07 -1.07 -2.23
CA ILE A 41 -8.41 -1.62 -1.95
C ILE A 41 -8.31 -2.77 -0.94
N LEU A 42 -7.35 -3.68 -1.11
CA LEU A 42 -7.15 -4.79 -0.18
C LEU A 42 -6.72 -4.31 1.20
N LEU A 43 -5.86 -3.29 1.28
CA LEU A 43 -5.55 -2.62 2.55
C LEU A 43 -6.81 -2.03 3.18
N GLY A 44 -7.63 -1.34 2.39
CA GLY A 44 -8.89 -0.76 2.87
C GLY A 44 -9.80 -1.80 3.51
N ILE A 45 -10.04 -2.92 2.84
CA ILE A 45 -10.85 -4.03 3.38
C ILE A 45 -10.24 -4.58 4.68
N TRP A 46 -8.92 -4.81 4.69
CA TRP A 46 -8.20 -5.29 5.86
C TRP A 46 -8.40 -4.35 7.05
N GLN A 47 -8.07 -3.06 6.90
CA GLN A 47 -8.10 -2.08 7.97
C GLN A 47 -9.54 -1.73 8.43
N CYS A 48 -10.52 -1.85 7.53
CA CYS A 48 -11.94 -1.64 7.84
C CYS A 48 -12.45 -2.64 8.89
N GLN A 49 -12.12 -3.92 8.76
CA GLN A 49 -12.49 -4.94 9.75
C GLN A 49 -11.82 -4.69 11.11
N THR A 50 -10.54 -4.28 11.12
CA THR A 50 -9.83 -3.92 12.34
C THR A 50 -10.50 -2.71 13.02
N ALA A 51 -10.85 -1.68 12.25
CA ALA A 51 -11.55 -0.51 12.74
C ALA A 51 -12.90 -0.87 13.36
N PHE A 52 -13.70 -1.69 12.68
CA PHE A 52 -15.00 -2.14 13.18
C PHE A 52 -14.89 -2.95 14.47
N SER A 53 -13.83 -3.76 14.59
CA SER A 53 -13.52 -4.51 15.81
C SER A 53 -13.15 -3.61 16.99
N LEU A 54 -12.31 -2.58 16.75
CA LEU A 54 -11.88 -1.61 17.76
C LEU A 54 -13.01 -0.66 18.18
N LEU A 55 -13.90 -0.29 17.27
CA LEU A 55 -15.08 0.53 17.54
C LEU A 55 -16.24 -0.27 18.18
N ALA A 56 -16.08 -1.58 18.34
CA ALA A 56 -17.09 -2.48 18.89
C ALA A 56 -18.45 -2.35 18.17
N LEU A 57 -18.43 -2.27 16.83
CA LEU A 57 -19.66 -2.26 16.02
C LEU A 57 -20.46 -3.56 16.19
N PRO A 58 -21.77 -3.54 15.88
CA PRO A 58 -22.61 -4.73 15.89
C PRO A 58 -22.00 -5.91 15.14
N ASP A 59 -22.12 -7.10 15.73
CA ASP A 59 -21.49 -8.34 15.26
C ASP A 59 -21.83 -8.66 13.79
N TRP A 60 -23.05 -8.39 13.32
CA TRP A 60 -23.43 -8.59 11.92
C TRP A 60 -22.67 -7.69 10.93
N ILE A 61 -22.32 -6.46 11.32
CA ILE A 61 -21.49 -5.53 10.51
C ILE A 61 -20.05 -6.07 10.44
N VAL A 62 -19.52 -6.47 11.60
CA VAL A 62 -18.16 -7.01 11.72
C VAL A 62 -18.04 -8.31 10.92
N ALA A 63 -19.04 -9.18 10.98
CA ALA A 63 -19.08 -10.45 10.25
C ALA A 63 -18.97 -10.26 8.73
N GLY A 64 -19.69 -9.27 8.16
CA GLY A 64 -19.59 -8.95 6.73
C GLY A 64 -18.18 -8.51 6.32
N ALA A 65 -17.55 -7.63 7.11
CA ALA A 65 -16.17 -7.21 6.87
C ALA A 65 -15.15 -8.34 7.07
N SER A 66 -15.40 -9.22 8.03
CA SER A 66 -14.58 -10.37 8.36
C SER A 66 -14.49 -11.42 7.24
N ILE A 67 -15.56 -11.65 6.47
CA ILE A 67 -15.53 -12.59 5.33
C ILE A 67 -14.50 -12.15 4.29
N LEU A 68 -14.41 -10.84 4.05
CA LEU A 68 -13.50 -10.27 3.06
C LEU A 68 -12.11 -9.95 3.63
N HIS A 69 -11.96 -9.93 4.96
CA HIS A 69 -10.69 -9.61 5.60
C HIS A 69 -9.59 -10.62 5.26
N PHE A 70 -9.84 -11.92 5.39
CA PHE A 70 -8.86 -12.95 5.06
C PHE A 70 -8.37 -12.90 3.62
N PRO A 71 -9.26 -12.97 2.60
CA PRO A 71 -8.82 -12.97 1.23
C PRO A 71 -8.10 -11.66 0.89
N ALA A 72 -8.55 -10.53 1.43
CA ALA A 72 -7.88 -9.26 1.22
C ALA A 72 -6.46 -9.25 1.80
N MET A 73 -6.29 -9.77 3.01
CA MET A 73 -5.00 -9.81 3.66
C MET A 73 -4.01 -10.76 2.97
N LEU A 74 -4.48 -11.92 2.51
CA LEU A 74 -3.70 -12.87 1.71
C LEU A 74 -3.29 -12.28 0.35
N GLY A 75 -4.22 -11.60 -0.33
CA GLY A 75 -3.96 -10.95 -1.61
C GLY A 75 -3.05 -9.72 -1.51
N PHE A 76 -3.05 -9.05 -0.35
CA PHE A 76 -2.26 -7.84 -0.13
C PHE A 76 -0.76 -8.11 -0.19
N ALA A 77 -0.26 -9.13 0.51
CA ALA A 77 1.18 -9.40 0.63
C ALA A 77 1.93 -9.54 -0.73
N PRO A 78 1.45 -10.33 -1.71
CA PRO A 78 2.09 -10.41 -3.02
C PRO A 78 1.98 -9.11 -3.83
N LEU A 79 0.88 -8.36 -3.75
CA LEU A 79 0.78 -7.04 -4.43
C LEU A 79 1.72 -6.01 -3.80
N PHE A 80 1.85 -6.01 -2.47
CA PHE A 80 2.76 -5.12 -1.75
C PHE A 80 4.20 -5.36 -2.19
N TYR A 81 4.65 -6.62 -2.23
CA TYR A 81 5.97 -6.96 -2.75
C TYR A 81 6.13 -6.54 -4.22
N ALA A 82 5.15 -6.85 -5.07
CA ALA A 82 5.19 -6.50 -6.49
C ALA A 82 5.34 -5.00 -6.71
N TYR A 83 4.58 -4.21 -5.95
CA TYR A 83 4.60 -2.77 -6.01
C TYR A 83 5.99 -2.23 -5.67
N ILE A 84 6.58 -2.66 -4.55
CA ILE A 84 7.93 -2.23 -4.15
C ILE A 84 8.96 -2.65 -5.20
N VAL A 85 8.89 -3.88 -5.72
CA VAL A 85 9.81 -4.32 -6.77
C VAL A 85 9.70 -3.44 -8.01
N LEU A 86 8.49 -3.10 -8.46
CA LEU A 86 8.30 -2.23 -9.61
C LEU A 86 8.80 -0.80 -9.38
N LEU A 87 8.80 -0.30 -8.13
CA LEU A 87 9.33 1.02 -7.80
C LEU A 87 10.83 1.13 -8.09
N PHE A 88 11.59 0.06 -7.90
CA PHE A 88 13.05 0.05 -8.09
C PHE A 88 13.49 -0.65 -9.39
N PHE A 89 12.63 -1.50 -9.95
CA PHE A 89 12.88 -2.30 -11.16
C PHE A 89 11.72 -2.17 -12.17
N PRO A 90 11.49 -0.97 -12.75
CA PRO A 90 10.32 -0.68 -13.59
C PRO A 90 10.25 -1.47 -14.91
N GLY A 91 11.34 -2.13 -15.31
CA GLY A 91 11.38 -3.01 -16.50
C GLY A 91 10.80 -4.41 -16.26
N GLN A 92 10.45 -4.77 -15.03
CA GLN A 92 9.99 -6.12 -14.71
C GLN A 92 8.54 -6.34 -15.14
N LYS A 93 8.33 -7.26 -16.09
CA LYS A 93 7.01 -7.58 -16.66
C LYS A 93 6.32 -8.82 -16.05
N SER A 94 6.90 -9.44 -15.03
CA SER A 94 6.37 -10.71 -14.49
C SER A 94 4.96 -10.57 -13.91
N GLN A 95 3.98 -11.30 -14.47
CA GLN A 95 2.57 -11.32 -14.00
C GLN A 95 2.36 -12.14 -12.72
N TRP A 96 3.38 -12.87 -12.29
CA TRP A 96 3.30 -13.75 -11.14
C TRP A 96 2.70 -13.10 -9.88
N PRO A 97 3.08 -11.88 -9.46
CA PRO A 97 2.52 -11.33 -8.22
C PRO A 97 1.03 -10.98 -8.29
N ILE A 98 0.55 -10.57 -9.47
CA ILE A 98 -0.89 -10.32 -9.69
C ILE A 98 -1.64 -11.64 -9.63
N ASN A 99 -1.13 -12.66 -10.34
CA ASN A 99 -1.74 -14.00 -10.36
C ASN A 99 -1.71 -14.64 -8.97
N ALA A 100 -0.60 -14.50 -8.23
CA ALA A 100 -0.47 -14.97 -6.86
C ALA A 100 -1.46 -14.26 -5.93
N SER A 101 -1.60 -12.92 -6.04
CA SER A 101 -2.59 -12.16 -5.27
C SER A 101 -4.02 -12.64 -5.54
N LEU A 102 -4.40 -12.77 -6.82
CA LEU A 102 -5.72 -13.25 -7.20
C LEU A 102 -5.96 -14.67 -6.69
N LEU A 103 -5.02 -15.59 -6.93
CA LEU A 103 -5.13 -16.97 -6.48
C LEU A 103 -5.25 -17.06 -4.95
N MET A 104 -4.40 -16.36 -4.20
CA MET A 104 -4.42 -16.38 -2.74
C MET A 104 -5.71 -15.75 -2.18
N SER A 105 -6.21 -14.67 -2.79
CA SER A 105 -7.48 -14.06 -2.42
C SER A 105 -8.65 -15.01 -2.69
N CYS A 106 -8.71 -15.62 -3.87
CA CYS A 106 -9.76 -16.56 -4.24
C CYS A 106 -9.73 -17.81 -3.36
N MET A 107 -8.54 -18.39 -3.12
CA MET A 107 -8.38 -19.53 -2.22
C MET A 107 -8.78 -19.18 -0.79
N GLY A 108 -8.38 -18.00 -0.30
CA GLY A 108 -8.79 -17.50 1.02
C GLY A 108 -10.31 -17.40 1.14
N LEU A 109 -10.96 -16.83 0.13
CA LEU A 109 -12.42 -16.71 0.10
C LEU A 109 -13.09 -18.10 0.03
N ILE A 110 -12.60 -19.02 -0.80
CA ILE A 110 -13.11 -20.39 -0.90
C ILE A 110 -12.99 -21.09 0.45
N ILE A 111 -11.86 -20.98 1.15
CA ILE A 111 -11.68 -21.59 2.47
C ILE A 111 -12.67 -21.00 3.48
N CYS A 112 -12.85 -19.68 3.50
CA CYS A 112 -13.84 -19.04 4.37
C CYS A 112 -15.26 -19.51 4.08
N LEU A 113 -15.68 -19.52 2.81
CA LEU A 113 -17.04 -19.92 2.41
C LEU A 113 -17.28 -21.42 2.62
N TRP A 114 -16.33 -22.26 2.25
CA TRP A 114 -16.38 -23.71 2.49
C TRP A 114 -16.53 -24.01 3.97
N ARG A 115 -15.76 -23.31 4.80
CA ARG A 115 -15.82 -23.55 6.23
C ARG A 115 -17.11 -23.04 6.85
N LEU A 116 -17.59 -21.86 6.45
CA LEU A 116 -18.93 -21.38 6.82
C LEU A 116 -19.98 -22.43 6.45
N PHE A 117 -19.99 -22.92 5.21
CA PHE A 117 -20.97 -23.90 4.73
C PHE A 117 -21.01 -25.20 5.55
N ILE A 118 -19.85 -25.78 5.90
CA ILE A 118 -19.79 -27.02 6.68
C ILE A 118 -20.24 -26.84 8.12
N THR A 119 -20.06 -25.65 8.68
CA THR A 119 -20.24 -25.39 10.12
C THR A 119 -21.57 -24.72 10.45
N THR A 120 -22.24 -24.09 9.50
CA THR A 120 -23.65 -23.72 9.62
C THR A 120 -24.54 -24.92 9.35
N HIS A 121 -25.04 -25.53 10.41
CA HIS A 121 -26.27 -26.35 10.34
C HIS A 121 -27.48 -25.62 10.95
N ASP A 122 -27.25 -24.48 11.62
CA ASP A 122 -28.26 -23.54 12.14
C ASP A 122 -27.93 -22.11 11.67
N ASP A 123 -28.97 -21.35 11.29
CA ASP A 123 -28.89 -19.99 10.71
C ASP A 123 -28.16 -18.95 11.59
N SER A 124 -27.98 -19.23 12.89
CA SER A 124 -27.33 -18.34 13.85
C SER A 124 -25.81 -18.55 14.01
N ASN A 125 -25.21 -19.59 13.42
CA ASN A 125 -23.79 -19.93 13.67
C ASN A 125 -22.78 -19.24 12.73
N TRP A 126 -23.18 -18.72 11.57
CA TRP A 126 -22.22 -18.12 10.62
C TRP A 126 -21.60 -16.83 11.13
N ILE A 127 -22.37 -15.99 11.84
CA ILE A 127 -21.87 -14.73 12.42
C ILE A 127 -20.76 -15.05 13.43
N HIS A 128 -20.96 -16.06 14.27
CA HIS A 128 -19.97 -16.48 15.23
C HIS A 128 -18.69 -17.00 14.57
N ILE A 129 -18.79 -17.73 13.45
CA ILE A 129 -17.63 -18.28 12.75
C ILE A 129 -16.91 -17.18 11.96
N ALA A 130 -17.66 -16.27 11.32
CA ALA A 130 -17.13 -15.08 10.68
C ALA A 130 -16.45 -14.15 11.69
N ILE A 131 -16.88 -14.05 12.95
CA ILE A 131 -16.27 -13.18 13.97
C ILE A 131 -15.13 -13.88 14.71
N ALA A 132 -15.32 -15.16 15.07
CA ALA A 132 -14.37 -15.96 15.82
C ALA A 132 -13.06 -16.16 15.07
N THR A 133 -13.11 -16.17 13.73
CA THR A 133 -11.90 -16.27 12.91
C THR A 133 -10.97 -15.05 13.07
N TRP A 134 -11.47 -13.88 13.48
CA TRP A 134 -10.70 -12.63 13.40
C TRP A 134 -10.64 -11.79 14.66
N SER A 135 -11.41 -12.09 15.70
CA SER A 135 -11.55 -11.13 16.80
C SER A 135 -11.73 -11.69 18.20
N ARG A 136 -12.19 -12.94 18.36
CA ARG A 136 -12.52 -13.52 19.69
C ARG A 136 -12.35 -15.05 19.69
N ILE A 137 -11.19 -15.56 20.09
CA ILE A 137 -10.96 -17.00 20.27
C ILE A 137 -11.54 -17.52 21.59
N ASP A 138 -11.77 -16.64 22.55
CA ASP A 138 -12.20 -16.98 23.92
C ASP A 138 -13.65 -17.48 23.98
N VAL A 139 -14.38 -17.36 22.87
CA VAL A 139 -15.75 -17.86 22.75
C VAL A 139 -15.70 -19.36 22.47
N ARG A 140 -16.45 -20.15 23.25
CA ARG A 140 -16.47 -21.62 23.20
C ARG A 140 -16.83 -22.20 21.82
N SER A 141 -17.45 -21.41 20.94
CA SER A 141 -17.81 -21.75 19.55
C SER A 141 -16.75 -21.36 18.51
N ALA A 142 -15.59 -20.83 18.92
CA ALA A 142 -14.57 -20.38 17.99
C ALA A 142 -13.88 -21.55 17.26
N ASP A 143 -13.85 -21.44 15.93
CA ASP A 143 -13.15 -22.40 15.09
C ASP A 143 -11.64 -22.20 15.14
N ARG A 144 -10.97 -23.04 15.94
CA ARG A 144 -9.52 -22.97 16.14
C ARG A 144 -8.73 -23.13 14.85
N TRP A 145 -9.21 -23.91 13.89
CA TRP A 145 -8.50 -24.14 12.64
C TRP A 145 -8.48 -22.88 11.78
N LEU A 146 -9.64 -22.22 11.63
CA LEU A 146 -9.73 -20.93 10.95
C LEU A 146 -8.93 -19.85 11.68
N TRP A 147 -8.92 -19.87 13.02
CA TRP A 147 -8.10 -18.95 13.79
C TRP A 147 -6.59 -19.13 13.51
N TYR A 148 -6.06 -20.36 13.48
CA TYR A 148 -4.65 -20.57 13.10
C TYR A 148 -4.37 -20.15 11.66
N LEU A 149 -5.30 -20.43 10.74
CA LEU A 149 -5.19 -20.01 9.35
C LEU A 149 -5.16 -18.47 9.22
N SER A 150 -5.92 -17.77 10.08
CA SER A 150 -6.02 -16.31 10.15
C SER A 150 -4.72 -15.62 10.58
N LEU A 151 -3.79 -16.35 11.21
CA LEU A 151 -2.46 -15.85 11.53
C LEU A 151 -1.61 -15.69 10.26
N LEU A 152 -1.73 -16.62 9.31
CA LEU A 152 -0.86 -16.75 8.13
C LEU A 152 -0.61 -15.44 7.35
N PRO A 153 -1.62 -14.60 7.07
CA PRO A 153 -1.41 -13.41 6.25
C PRO A 153 -0.47 -12.38 6.89
N ARG A 154 -0.37 -12.34 8.24
CA ARG A 154 0.44 -11.35 8.96
C ARG A 154 1.95 -11.66 8.82
N PRO A 155 2.46 -12.87 9.11
CA PRO A 155 3.82 -13.27 8.77
C PRO A 155 4.15 -13.16 7.28
N LEU A 156 3.19 -13.47 6.39
CA LEU A 156 3.39 -13.30 4.94
C LEU A 156 3.66 -11.84 4.56
N ALA A 157 2.95 -10.89 5.16
CA ALA A 157 3.20 -9.46 4.96
C ALA A 157 4.55 -9.00 5.54
N VAL A 158 4.98 -9.54 6.69
CA VAL A 158 6.33 -9.29 7.24
C VAL A 158 7.40 -9.85 6.31
N PHE A 159 7.22 -11.09 5.84
CA PHE A 159 8.15 -11.74 4.93
C PHE A 159 8.24 -10.99 3.59
N SER A 160 7.11 -10.56 3.04
CA SER A 160 7.08 -9.77 1.81
C SER A 160 7.77 -8.41 1.97
N GLY A 161 7.62 -7.76 3.13
CA GLY A 161 8.37 -6.55 3.51
C GLY A 161 9.87 -6.78 3.67
N GLY A 162 10.28 -7.89 4.28
CA GLY A 162 11.68 -8.29 4.39
C GLY A 162 12.32 -8.54 3.02
N LEU A 163 11.64 -9.31 2.16
CA LEU A 163 12.10 -9.58 0.79
C LEU A 163 12.16 -8.29 -0.04
N ALA A 164 11.17 -7.40 0.12
CA ALA A 164 11.17 -6.07 -0.48
C ALA A 164 12.36 -5.23 0.00
N THR A 165 12.70 -5.26 1.28
CA THR A 165 13.87 -4.58 1.85
C THR A 165 15.17 -5.06 1.23
N VAL A 166 15.36 -6.39 1.11
CA VAL A 166 16.54 -6.97 0.45
C VAL A 166 16.64 -6.50 -1.00
N ARG A 167 15.52 -6.49 -1.72
CA ARG A 167 15.46 -6.00 -3.11
C ARG A 167 15.82 -4.52 -3.21
N ILE A 168 15.30 -3.68 -2.32
CA ILE A 168 15.62 -2.24 -2.27
C ILE A 168 17.13 -2.03 -2.02
N LEU A 169 17.73 -2.78 -1.10
CA LEU A 169 19.15 -2.66 -0.76
C LEU A 169 20.06 -3.14 -1.90
N SER A 170 19.63 -4.15 -2.66
CA SER A 170 20.33 -4.66 -3.85
C SER A 170 20.26 -3.73 -5.07
N ALA A 171 19.38 -2.72 -5.06
CA ALA A 171 19.24 -1.82 -6.20
C ALA A 171 20.47 -0.89 -6.35
N SER A 172 21.05 -0.83 -7.55
CA SER A 172 22.22 0.00 -7.83
C SER A 172 21.92 1.49 -7.67
N THR A 173 22.76 2.17 -6.89
CA THR A 173 22.64 3.60 -6.58
C THR A 173 23.49 4.45 -7.50
N GLY A 174 23.11 4.52 -8.77
CA GLY A 174 23.79 5.42 -9.72
C GLY A 174 23.38 6.89 -9.59
N ALA A 175 22.18 7.19 -9.07
CA ALA A 175 21.60 8.54 -9.08
C ALA A 175 21.17 9.02 -7.68
N PRO A 176 21.45 10.30 -7.30
CA PRO A 176 21.06 10.88 -6.00
C PRO A 176 19.56 10.76 -5.68
N ARG A 177 18.68 10.95 -6.68
CA ARG A 177 17.23 10.76 -6.55
C ARG A 177 16.85 9.35 -6.13
N ARG A 178 17.51 8.32 -6.68
CA ARG A 178 17.28 6.91 -6.31
C ARG A 178 17.75 6.62 -4.88
N VAL A 179 18.80 7.29 -4.41
CA VAL A 179 19.27 7.19 -3.02
C VAL A 179 18.25 7.81 -2.05
N LYS A 180 17.72 9.00 -2.37
CA LYS A 180 16.67 9.67 -1.58
C LYS A 180 15.38 8.83 -1.54
N LEU A 181 14.93 8.36 -2.71
CA LEU A 181 13.77 7.48 -2.82
C LEU A 181 13.95 6.21 -1.98
N ARG A 182 15.10 5.54 -2.11
CA ARG A 182 15.44 4.36 -1.30
C ARG A 182 15.31 4.62 0.20
N ARG A 183 15.93 5.72 0.70
CA ARG A 183 15.89 6.07 2.13
C ARG A 183 14.47 6.31 2.61
N LEU A 184 13.66 7.05 1.85
CA LEU A 184 12.27 7.35 2.19
C LEU A 184 11.39 6.10 2.12
N THR A 185 11.56 5.24 1.11
CA THR A 185 10.85 3.96 1.03
C THR A 185 11.17 3.08 2.23
N LEU A 186 12.45 2.94 2.60
CA LEU A 186 12.86 2.16 3.78
C LEU A 186 12.28 2.76 5.07
N LEU A 187 12.37 4.09 5.24
CA LEU A 187 11.81 4.81 6.37
C LEU A 187 10.30 4.57 6.52
N LEU A 188 9.56 4.43 5.43
CA LEU A 188 8.13 4.12 5.44
C LEU A 188 7.86 2.63 5.62
N LEU A 189 8.73 1.75 5.12
CA LEU A 189 8.52 0.31 5.17
C LEU A 189 8.75 -0.26 6.57
N PHE A 190 9.74 0.27 7.32
CA PHE A 190 10.05 -0.19 8.68
C PHE A 190 8.88 -0.04 9.67
N PRO A 191 8.22 1.12 9.81
CA PRO A 191 7.03 1.26 10.65
C PRO A 191 5.91 0.29 10.26
N GLY A 192 5.73 0.01 8.96
CA GLY A 192 4.71 -0.92 8.49
C GLY A 192 5.02 -2.37 8.87
N MET A 193 6.29 -2.77 8.79
CA MET A 193 6.74 -4.07 9.31
C MET A 193 6.55 -4.17 10.82
N ILE A 194 6.94 -3.14 11.57
CA ILE A 194 6.75 -3.07 13.03
C ILE A 194 5.25 -3.17 13.36
N GLY A 195 4.40 -2.41 12.66
CA GLY A 195 2.96 -2.46 12.85
C GLY A 195 2.36 -3.83 12.57
N THR A 196 2.88 -4.53 11.56
CA THR A 196 2.48 -5.92 11.27
C THR A 196 2.91 -6.87 12.37
N VAL A 197 4.12 -6.72 12.92
CA VAL A 197 4.60 -7.50 14.08
C VAL A 197 3.75 -7.24 15.33
N LEU A 198 3.41 -5.98 15.62
CA LEU A 198 2.49 -5.63 16.70
C LEU A 198 1.12 -6.29 16.50
N SER A 199 0.62 -6.33 15.25
CA SER A 199 -0.62 -7.02 14.94
C SER A 199 -0.51 -8.54 15.08
N VAL A 200 0.63 -9.17 14.77
CA VAL A 200 0.88 -10.61 15.02
C VAL A 200 0.86 -10.87 16.52
N TYR A 201 1.59 -10.05 17.27
CA TYR A 201 1.68 -10.17 18.72
C TYR A 201 0.30 -10.05 19.37
N ALA A 202 -0.47 -9.02 19.03
CA ALA A 202 -1.83 -8.84 19.52
C ALA A 202 -2.74 -10.05 19.18
N HIS A 203 -2.56 -10.63 18.00
CA HIS A 203 -3.29 -11.84 17.61
C HIS A 203 -2.90 -13.05 18.47
N LEU A 204 -1.60 -13.31 18.66
CA LEU A 204 -1.08 -14.41 19.48
C LEU A 204 -1.45 -14.26 20.96
N SER A 205 -1.54 -13.03 21.45
CA SER A 205 -2.01 -12.71 22.80
C SER A 205 -3.53 -12.77 22.95
N HIS A 206 -4.25 -13.18 21.90
CA HIS A 206 -5.72 -13.25 21.86
C HIS A 206 -6.44 -11.90 22.09
N ASP A 207 -5.71 -10.79 21.98
CA ASP A 207 -6.22 -9.46 22.30
C ASP A 207 -6.23 -8.55 21.06
N LEU A 208 -7.12 -8.88 20.12
CA LEU A 208 -7.31 -8.13 18.87
C LEU A 208 -8.12 -6.84 19.07
N ARG A 209 -8.72 -6.64 20.25
CA ARG A 209 -9.34 -5.39 20.67
C ARG A 209 -8.44 -4.57 21.59
N SER A 210 -7.13 -4.72 21.41
CA SER A 210 -6.12 -3.96 22.13
C SER A 210 -5.70 -2.68 21.42
N GLU A 211 -5.15 -1.75 22.19
CA GLU A 211 -4.42 -0.62 21.65
C GLU A 211 -3.23 -1.07 20.81
N THR A 212 -2.58 -2.18 21.17
CA THR A 212 -1.46 -2.77 20.41
C THR A 212 -1.87 -3.11 18.99
N HIS A 213 -3.06 -3.74 18.81
CA HIS A 213 -3.58 -4.01 17.48
C HIS A 213 -3.91 -2.72 16.71
N GLY A 214 -4.52 -1.74 17.39
CA GLY A 214 -4.84 -0.43 16.81
C GLY A 214 -3.62 0.38 16.36
N TRP A 215 -2.56 0.41 17.17
CA TRP A 215 -1.28 1.03 16.79
C TRP A 215 -0.64 0.27 15.61
N GLY A 216 -0.71 -1.06 15.62
CA GLY A 216 -0.24 -1.88 14.50
C GLY A 216 -0.94 -1.51 13.18
N ALA A 217 -2.26 -1.45 13.21
CA ALA A 217 -3.11 -1.04 12.08
C ALA A 217 -2.77 0.37 11.57
N LEU A 218 -2.61 1.33 12.49
CA LEU A 218 -2.25 2.70 12.15
C LEU A 218 -0.89 2.79 11.44
N LEU A 219 0.13 2.13 11.99
CA LEU A 219 1.48 2.13 11.41
C LEU A 219 1.48 1.51 10.01
N ILE A 220 0.82 0.36 9.82
CA ILE A 220 0.68 -0.26 8.49
C ILE A 220 0.02 0.71 7.50
N THR A 221 -1.06 1.34 7.93
CA THR A 221 -1.84 2.23 7.06
C THR A 221 -1.04 3.48 6.66
N LEU A 222 -0.40 4.14 7.63
CA LEU A 222 0.47 5.30 7.37
C LEU A 222 1.66 4.94 6.48
N SER A 223 2.26 3.77 6.68
CA SER A 223 3.33 3.27 5.83
C SER A 223 2.89 3.08 4.38
N VAL A 224 1.78 2.40 4.15
CA VAL A 224 1.31 2.09 2.80
C VAL A 224 0.78 3.34 2.08
N ILE A 225 0.01 4.19 2.77
CA ILE A 225 -0.44 5.48 2.22
C ILE A 225 0.76 6.40 1.99
N GLY A 226 1.75 6.41 2.90
CA GLY A 226 3.00 7.15 2.71
C GLY A 226 3.76 6.69 1.47
N LEU A 227 3.82 5.37 1.21
CA LEU A 227 4.43 4.81 -0.01
C LEU A 227 3.68 5.20 -1.28
N TYR A 228 2.35 5.35 -1.21
CA TYR A 228 1.55 5.91 -2.30
C TYR A 228 1.89 7.37 -2.56
N LEU A 229 1.91 8.20 -1.51
CA LEU A 229 2.23 9.62 -1.63
C LEU A 229 3.66 9.83 -2.13
N LEU A 230 4.60 8.99 -1.68
CA LEU A 230 5.97 8.97 -2.15
C LEU A 230 6.04 8.66 -3.65
N ASP A 231 5.28 7.66 -4.13
CA ASP A 231 5.22 7.35 -5.55
C ASP A 231 4.58 8.47 -6.38
N GLN A 232 3.48 9.09 -5.92
CA GLN A 232 2.89 10.22 -6.64
C GLN A 232 3.87 11.40 -6.73
N ARG A 233 4.66 11.64 -5.69
CA ARG A 233 5.69 12.69 -5.67
C ARG A 233 6.85 12.40 -6.60
N TYR A 234 7.37 11.17 -6.60
CA TYR A 234 8.59 10.82 -7.33
C TYR A 234 8.35 10.17 -8.69
N ASN A 235 7.10 9.89 -9.06
CA ASN A 235 6.68 9.28 -10.33
C ASN A 235 7.58 8.09 -10.69
N ALA A 236 7.80 7.19 -9.74
CA ALA A 236 8.82 6.15 -9.83
C ALA A 236 8.61 5.19 -11.02
N PHE A 237 7.39 5.18 -11.59
CA PHE A 237 7.01 4.38 -12.76
C PHE A 237 7.21 5.07 -14.11
N THR A 238 7.60 6.34 -14.18
CA THR A 238 7.85 7.05 -15.44
C THR A 238 9.35 7.17 -15.75
N ARG A 239 9.85 6.10 -16.37
CA ARG A 239 11.10 5.97 -17.16
C ARG A 239 12.45 6.02 -16.41
N PRO A 240 13.42 5.20 -16.86
CA PRO A 240 14.82 5.38 -16.51
C PRO A 240 15.29 6.67 -17.18
N VAL A 241 15.45 7.74 -16.42
CA VAL A 241 16.21 8.89 -16.91
C VAL A 241 17.68 8.54 -16.74
N ALA A 242 18.34 8.24 -17.87
CA ALA A 242 19.79 8.34 -17.95
C ALA A 242 20.13 9.84 -17.96
N TYR A 243 20.85 10.30 -16.94
CA TYR A 243 21.32 11.68 -16.85
C TYR A 243 22.65 11.81 -17.57
N THR A 244 22.71 12.73 -18.52
CA THR A 244 23.94 13.45 -18.85
C THR A 244 23.82 14.85 -18.27
N ASP A 245 24.91 15.37 -17.72
CA ASP A 245 24.98 16.72 -17.18
C ASP A 245 24.46 17.74 -18.21
N PHE A 246 23.70 18.74 -17.73
CA PHE A 246 23.17 19.82 -18.56
C PHE A 246 24.31 20.73 -18.98
N ASP A 247 24.92 20.44 -20.14
CA ASP A 247 25.82 21.37 -20.78
C ASP A 247 25.00 22.41 -21.56
N ALA A 248 25.29 23.70 -21.35
CA ALA A 248 24.54 24.81 -21.93
C ALA A 248 24.61 24.87 -23.48
N ASN A 249 25.46 24.05 -24.09
CA ASN A 249 25.65 23.98 -25.54
C ASN A 249 24.81 22.89 -26.20
N ARG A 250 23.56 23.28 -26.50
CA ARG A 250 22.76 22.93 -27.68
C ARG A 250 22.76 21.44 -28.12
N SER A 251 21.73 20.70 -27.70
CA SER A 251 21.08 19.70 -28.57
C SER A 251 19.56 19.86 -28.57
N VAL A 252 18.92 19.71 -29.73
CA VAL A 252 17.45 19.78 -29.89
C VAL A 252 16.74 18.78 -28.98
N ASN A 253 17.36 17.61 -28.76
CA ASN A 253 16.89 16.57 -27.86
C ASN A 253 16.80 17.01 -26.39
N GLN A 254 17.68 17.91 -25.92
CA GLN A 254 17.62 18.42 -24.55
C GLN A 254 16.47 19.41 -24.34
N ARG A 255 16.13 20.24 -25.34
CA ARG A 255 14.98 21.17 -25.24
C ARG A 255 13.67 20.42 -25.16
N GLU A 256 13.52 19.40 -26.00
CA GLU A 256 12.33 18.54 -26.02
C GLU A 256 12.20 17.73 -24.72
N TYR A 257 13.33 17.27 -24.18
CA TYR A 257 13.40 16.63 -22.86
C TYR A 257 12.97 17.58 -21.72
N VAL A 258 13.49 18.81 -21.69
CA VAL A 258 13.10 19.83 -20.69
C VAL A 258 11.61 20.12 -20.79
N ARG A 259 11.08 20.25 -22.01
CA ARG A 259 9.65 20.48 -22.26
C ARG A 259 8.79 19.31 -21.76
N GLU A 260 9.19 18.07 -22.02
CA GLU A 260 8.51 16.89 -21.48
C GLU A 260 8.56 16.82 -19.96
N ALA A 261 9.71 17.13 -19.36
CA ALA A 261 9.90 17.13 -17.91
C ALA A 261 9.07 18.23 -17.24
N LEU A 262 9.03 19.45 -17.81
CA LEU A 262 8.16 20.56 -17.41
C LEU A 262 6.69 20.17 -17.49
N GLN A 263 6.25 19.60 -18.62
CA GLN A 263 4.86 19.18 -18.77
C GLN A 263 4.48 18.11 -17.75
N ARG A 264 5.38 17.17 -17.45
CA ARG A 264 5.15 16.16 -16.40
C ARG A 264 5.09 16.79 -15.01
N ALA A 265 6.04 17.67 -14.67
CA ALA A 265 6.05 18.39 -13.39
C ALA A 265 4.77 19.22 -13.21
N MET A 266 4.34 19.95 -14.24
CA MET A 266 3.10 20.73 -14.23
C MET A 266 1.85 19.86 -14.12
N GLN A 267 1.80 18.72 -14.81
CA GLN A 267 0.70 17.76 -14.70
C GLN A 267 0.64 17.11 -13.32
N GLN A 268 1.79 16.83 -12.70
CA GLN A 268 1.84 16.29 -11.35
C GLN A 268 1.42 17.32 -10.31
N ASP A 269 1.93 18.55 -10.37
CA ASP A 269 1.61 19.56 -9.36
C ASP A 269 0.14 20.01 -9.44
N ARG A 270 -0.43 20.15 -10.65
CA ARG A 270 -1.86 20.48 -10.84
C ARG A 270 -2.83 19.49 -10.18
N VAL A 271 -2.40 18.26 -9.92
CA VAL A 271 -3.24 17.23 -9.32
C VAL A 271 -3.18 17.28 -7.78
N TYR A 272 -2.14 17.89 -7.19
CA TYR A 272 -1.83 17.72 -5.77
C TYR A 272 -1.59 19.02 -4.99
N ARG A 273 -1.37 20.18 -5.65
CA ARG A 273 -1.25 21.48 -4.98
C ARG A 273 -2.39 22.42 -5.36
N LEU A 274 -2.93 23.12 -4.35
CA LEU A 274 -3.85 24.25 -4.50
C LEU A 274 -3.11 25.57 -4.77
N GLU A 275 -1.79 25.60 -4.57
CA GLU A 275 -0.94 26.77 -4.75
C GLU A 275 -0.43 26.88 -6.19
N ASP A 276 -0.23 28.12 -6.65
CA ASP A 276 0.32 28.41 -7.97
C ASP A 276 1.75 27.89 -8.11
N LEU A 277 2.01 27.27 -9.26
CA LEU A 277 3.30 26.72 -9.64
C LEU A 277 4.29 27.85 -9.91
N THR A 278 5.17 28.15 -8.96
CA THR A 278 6.24 29.14 -9.19
C THR A 278 7.38 28.54 -10.02
N ILE A 279 8.06 29.38 -10.81
CA ILE A 279 9.25 28.99 -11.58
C ILE A 279 10.33 28.37 -10.68
N ASN A 280 10.46 28.87 -9.44
CA ASN A 280 11.40 28.35 -8.45
C ASN A 280 11.06 26.93 -7.99
N SER A 281 9.79 26.64 -7.73
CA SER A 281 9.33 25.28 -7.40
C SER A 281 9.52 24.31 -8.56
N LEU A 282 9.32 24.78 -9.79
CA LEU A 282 9.50 24.00 -11.01
C LEU A 282 10.98 23.68 -11.28
N ALA A 283 11.87 24.68 -11.11
CA ALA A 283 13.31 24.50 -11.20
C ALA A 283 13.86 23.59 -10.09
N ALA A 284 13.31 23.70 -8.87
CA ALA A 284 13.64 22.81 -7.77
C ALA A 284 13.22 21.36 -8.05
N LEU A 285 12.01 21.14 -8.61
CA LEU A 285 11.55 19.81 -9.03
C LEU A 285 12.48 19.21 -10.08
N LEU A 286 12.83 19.97 -11.13
CA LEU A 286 13.74 19.52 -12.19
C LEU A 286 15.17 19.27 -11.69
N SER A 287 15.63 20.07 -10.73
CA SER A 287 16.90 19.86 -10.03
C SER A 287 16.88 18.60 -9.16
N ASP A 288 15.78 18.32 -8.45
CA ASP A 288 15.58 17.08 -7.69
C ASP A 288 15.47 15.86 -8.63
N GLU A 289 15.04 16.07 -9.88
CA GLU A 289 15.08 15.02 -10.90
C GLU A 289 16.52 14.66 -11.24
N GLY A 290 17.42 15.63 -11.36
CA GLY A 290 18.85 15.44 -11.59
C GLY A 290 19.45 16.41 -12.62
N GLY A 291 18.63 17.23 -13.27
CA GLY A 291 19.11 18.29 -14.15
C GLY A 291 19.35 19.56 -13.35
N ARG A 292 20.61 20.02 -13.23
CA ARG A 292 20.92 21.31 -12.59
C ARG A 292 20.43 22.46 -13.46
N ILE A 293 19.11 22.71 -13.45
CA ILE A 293 18.48 23.85 -14.12
C ILE A 293 18.17 24.91 -13.08
N THR A 294 18.72 26.10 -13.28
CA THR A 294 18.40 27.27 -12.47
C THR A 294 17.04 27.86 -12.89
N ALA A 295 16.36 28.55 -11.98
CA ALA A 295 15.10 29.24 -12.27
C ALA A 295 15.25 30.24 -13.44
N ARG A 296 16.42 30.87 -13.56
CA ARG A 296 16.74 31.77 -14.67
C ARG A 296 16.77 31.05 -16.01
N GLN A 297 17.46 29.92 -16.10
CA GLN A 297 17.48 29.09 -17.30
C GLN A 297 16.08 28.58 -17.64
N LEU A 298 15.28 28.20 -16.64
CA LEU A 298 13.91 27.76 -16.86
C LEU A 298 13.00 28.89 -17.39
N SER A 299 13.21 30.14 -16.95
CA SER A 299 12.44 31.29 -17.44
C SER A 299 12.78 31.70 -18.87
N GLU A 300 13.97 31.35 -19.35
CA GLU A 300 14.42 31.59 -20.72
C GLU A 300 13.86 30.55 -21.72
N PHE A 301 13.29 29.46 -21.20
CA PHE A 301 12.67 28.36 -21.95
C PHE A 301 11.16 28.55 -22.10
#